data_AF-A0A561TTR5-F1
#
_entry.id   AF-A0A561TTR5-F1
#
_cell.length_a   1.000
_cell.length_b   1.000
_cell.length_c   1.000
_cell.angle_alpha   90.00
_cell.angle_beta   90.00
_cell.angle_gamma   90.00
#
_symmetry.space_group_name_H-M   'P 1'
#
loop_
_entity.id
_entity.type
_entity.pdbx_description
1 polymer ?
#
loop_
_entity_poly.entity_id
_entity_poly.type
_entity_poly.pdbx_seq_one_letter_code
_entity_poly.pdbx_strand_id
1 'polypeptide(L)'
;MSRKTLLRVGGLAAAASAIVLSASGLASASVSPTYVTADSSCQALEFTRVESGHDHMYVDPTIDNSSCLYGIWNNNSGSWAYLSSSPAGNQGDVYDGPGMSLSVYVIDQANGVWSPAGPAN
;
A
#
# COMPACT_ATOMS: atom_id res chain seq x y z
N MET A 1 19.95 65.08 5.04
CA MET A 1 18.91 64.04 5.02
C MET A 1 19.41 62.86 4.18
N SER A 2 19.73 61.72 4.80
CA SER A 2 20.19 60.51 4.09
C SER A 2 19.05 59.49 4.05
N ARG A 3 18.38 59.38 2.91
CA ARG A 3 17.33 58.38 2.65
C ARG A 3 17.97 57.11 2.08
N LYS A 4 18.57 56.24 2.90
CA LYS A 4 19.17 54.99 2.38
C LYS A 4 18.99 53.70 3.20
N THR A 5 18.12 53.65 4.21
CA THR A 5 18.09 52.47 5.10
C THR A 5 16.68 51.95 5.44
N LEU A 6 15.84 51.70 4.43
CA LEU A 6 14.50 51.11 4.66
C LEU A 6 14.12 49.96 3.71
N LEU A 7 15.06 49.35 3.00
CA LEU A 7 14.75 48.35 1.95
C LEU A 7 15.39 46.97 2.15
N ARG A 8 15.56 46.48 3.38
CA ARG A 8 16.17 45.14 3.60
C ARG A 8 15.44 44.17 4.52
N VAL A 9 14.26 44.49 5.03
CA VAL A 9 13.54 43.59 5.98
C VAL A 9 12.28 42.93 5.38
N GLY A 10 11.89 43.29 4.17
CA GLY A 10 10.66 42.74 3.54
C GLY A 10 10.83 41.42 2.77
N GLY A 11 12.05 40.97 2.49
CA GLY A 11 12.31 39.88 1.54
C GLY A 11 12.30 38.46 2.10
N LEU A 12 12.39 38.28 3.42
CA LEU A 12 12.56 36.94 4.03
C LEU A 12 11.24 36.27 4.45
N ALA A 13 10.12 37.01 4.49
CA ALA A 13 8.83 36.44 4.89
C ALA A 13 8.10 35.71 3.74
N ALA A 14 8.37 36.06 2.48
CA ALA A 14 7.67 35.47 1.33
C ALA A 14 8.20 34.08 0.93
N ALA A 15 9.38 33.68 1.38
CA ALA A 15 9.98 32.38 1.07
C ALA A 15 9.49 31.24 1.98
N ALA A 16 8.86 31.55 3.12
CA ALA A 16 8.42 30.54 4.08
C ALA A 16 7.07 29.89 3.72
N SER A 17 6.25 30.54 2.88
CA SER A 17 4.90 30.05 2.55
C SER A 17 4.85 29.11 1.34
N ALA A 18 5.97 28.89 0.63
CA ALA A 18 5.99 28.12 -0.62
C ALA A 18 6.44 26.65 -0.46
N ILE A 19 6.85 26.21 0.73
CA ILE A 19 7.37 24.83 0.92
C ILE A 19 6.29 23.86 1.42
N VAL A 20 5.12 24.35 1.85
CA VAL A 20 4.02 23.51 2.37
C VAL A 20 3.02 23.09 1.28
N LEU A 21 3.37 23.16 0.00
CA LEU A 21 2.57 22.58 -1.09
C LEU A 21 3.17 21.30 -1.69
N SER A 22 4.33 20.85 -1.20
CA SER A 22 5.03 19.70 -1.80
C SER A 22 4.84 18.37 -1.06
N ALA A 23 4.06 18.33 0.02
CA ALA A 23 4.05 17.19 0.96
C ALA A 23 2.67 16.55 1.19
N SER A 24 1.74 16.69 0.26
CA SER A 24 0.51 15.89 0.27
C SER A 24 0.42 15.16 -1.06
N GLY A 25 1.22 14.11 -1.20
CA GLY A 25 0.81 13.01 -2.05
C GLY A 25 -0.56 12.58 -1.53
N LEU A 26 -1.60 12.87 -2.31
CA LEU A 26 -2.96 12.47 -2.00
C LEU A 26 -2.93 10.94 -1.91
N ALA A 27 -2.96 10.42 -0.68
CA ALA A 27 -3.17 9.01 -0.41
C ALA A 27 -4.45 8.62 -1.14
N SER A 28 -4.30 7.97 -2.29
CA SER A 28 -5.42 7.61 -3.16
C SER A 28 -5.89 6.23 -2.75
N ALA A 29 -6.50 6.14 -1.58
CA ALA A 29 -7.09 4.88 -1.17
C ALA A 29 -8.38 4.61 -1.92
N SER A 30 -8.54 3.32 -2.20
CA SER A 30 -9.74 2.65 -2.71
C SER A 30 -9.92 2.71 -4.23
N VAL A 31 -9.14 1.87 -4.91
CA VAL A 31 -9.70 1.04 -5.97
C VAL A 31 -10.54 -0.05 -5.26
N SER A 32 -11.74 -0.33 -5.75
CA SER A 32 -12.65 -1.36 -5.22
C SER A 32 -11.91 -2.64 -4.82
N PRO A 33 -12.31 -3.35 -3.74
CA PRO A 33 -11.75 -4.66 -3.42
C PRO A 33 -11.76 -5.57 -4.64
N THR A 34 -10.64 -6.26 -4.86
CA THR A 34 -10.43 -7.16 -5.99
C THR A 34 -10.26 -8.58 -5.48
N TYR A 35 -10.96 -9.54 -6.09
CA TYR A 35 -10.79 -10.94 -5.74
C TYR A 35 -9.47 -11.49 -6.28
N VAL A 36 -8.76 -12.20 -5.41
CA VAL A 36 -7.56 -12.96 -5.73
C VAL A 36 -7.88 -14.42 -5.47
N THR A 37 -7.90 -15.22 -6.53
CA THR A 37 -8.47 -16.58 -6.50
C THR A 37 -7.46 -17.55 -7.07
N ALA A 38 -6.88 -18.40 -6.23
CA ALA A 38 -6.13 -19.55 -6.72
C ALA A 38 -7.10 -20.59 -7.30
N ASP A 39 -8.15 -20.94 -6.54
CA ASP A 39 -9.21 -21.84 -6.96
C ASP A 39 -10.48 -21.67 -6.09
N SER A 40 -11.41 -22.63 -6.15
CA SER A 40 -12.62 -22.62 -5.32
C SER A 40 -12.37 -22.83 -3.82
N SER A 41 -11.16 -23.21 -3.41
CA SER A 41 -10.79 -23.57 -2.05
C SER A 41 -9.90 -22.51 -1.38
N CYS A 42 -9.19 -21.69 -2.16
CA CYS A 42 -8.31 -20.63 -1.67
C CYS A 42 -8.61 -19.29 -2.37
N GLN A 43 -9.19 -18.34 -1.63
CA GLN A 43 -9.56 -17.01 -2.13
C GLN A 43 -9.32 -15.92 -1.10
N ALA A 44 -8.97 -14.72 -1.56
CA ALA A 44 -8.85 -13.53 -0.73
C ALA A 44 -9.33 -12.28 -1.48
N LEU A 45 -9.50 -11.21 -0.73
CA LEU A 45 -9.67 -9.85 -1.26
C LEU A 45 -8.36 -9.08 -1.12
N GLU A 46 -7.94 -8.46 -2.22
CA GLU A 46 -6.96 -7.40 -2.25
C GLU A 46 -7.67 -6.05 -2.18
N PHE A 47 -7.20 -5.16 -1.30
CA PHE A 47 -7.64 -3.77 -1.29
C PHE A 47 -6.64 -2.87 -0.58
N THR A 48 -6.78 -1.56 -0.83
CA THR A 48 -6.02 -0.52 -0.12
C THR A 48 -6.91 0.33 0.79
N ARG A 49 -6.38 0.75 1.94
CA ARG A 49 -7.04 1.73 2.84
C ARG A 49 -6.04 2.78 3.29
N VAL A 50 -6.52 3.99 3.59
CA VAL A 50 -5.71 4.99 4.31
C VAL A 50 -5.80 4.72 5.80
N GLU A 51 -4.66 4.46 6.44
CA GLU A 51 -4.53 4.44 7.90
C GLU A 51 -3.56 5.52 8.36
N SER A 52 -3.98 6.34 9.33
CA SER A 52 -3.16 7.43 9.90
C SER A 52 -2.53 8.38 8.85
N GLY A 53 -3.17 8.54 7.69
CA GLY A 53 -2.69 9.39 6.60
C GLY A 53 -1.77 8.70 5.58
N HIS A 54 -1.64 7.38 5.65
CA HIS A 54 -0.80 6.58 4.77
C HIS A 54 -1.60 5.49 4.05
N ASP A 55 -1.23 5.15 2.82
CA ASP A 55 -1.83 4.03 2.09
C ASP A 55 -1.26 2.70 2.61
N HIS A 56 -2.16 1.74 2.84
CA HIS A 56 -1.86 0.38 3.29
C HIS A 56 -2.53 -0.61 2.35
N MET A 57 -1.80 -1.66 1.96
CA MET A 57 -2.32 -2.79 1.20
C MET A 57 -2.71 -3.93 2.13
N TYR A 58 -3.83 -4.56 1.83
CA TYR A 58 -4.33 -5.67 2.60
C TYR A 58 -4.61 -6.91 1.76
N VAL A 59 -4.48 -8.06 2.43
CA VAL A 59 -4.99 -9.35 1.96
C VAL A 59 -5.96 -9.89 3.01
N ASP A 60 -7.21 -10.07 2.62
CA ASP A 60 -8.28 -10.58 3.50
C ASP A 60 -8.78 -11.94 2.99
N PRO A 61 -8.40 -13.06 3.64
CA PRO A 61 -8.85 -14.40 3.26
C PRO A 61 -10.39 -14.52 3.33
N THR A 62 -11.00 -14.95 2.22
CA THR A 62 -12.47 -15.10 2.10
C THR A 62 -12.92 -16.55 2.01
N ILE A 63 -12.09 -17.42 1.42
CA ILE A 63 -12.32 -18.87 1.37
C ILE A 63 -11.01 -19.56 1.72
N ASP A 64 -11.05 -20.40 2.75
CA ASP A 64 -9.89 -21.12 3.29
C ASP A 64 -10.22 -22.59 3.59
N ASN A 65 -10.32 -23.41 2.54
CA ASN A 65 -10.77 -24.81 2.60
C ASN A 65 -9.68 -25.83 2.20
N SER A 66 -8.44 -25.38 2.02
CA SER A 66 -7.29 -26.20 1.57
C SER A 66 -6.00 -25.76 2.29
N SER A 67 -4.84 -26.26 1.87
CA SER A 67 -3.53 -25.74 2.30
C SER A 67 -3.21 -24.42 1.61
N CYS A 68 -3.95 -23.37 1.98
CA CYS A 68 -3.82 -22.06 1.35
C CYS A 68 -2.68 -21.23 1.97
N LEU A 69 -2.01 -20.42 1.16
CA LEU A 69 -1.19 -19.30 1.61
C LEU A 69 -1.77 -17.98 1.09
N TYR A 70 -1.75 -16.98 1.94
CA TYR A 70 -2.17 -15.62 1.65
C TYR A 70 -1.01 -14.69 1.97
N GLY A 71 -0.58 -13.89 1.01
CA GLY A 71 0.61 -13.07 1.19
C GLY A 71 0.56 -11.75 0.45
N ILE A 72 1.39 -10.82 0.92
CA ILE A 72 1.71 -9.58 0.23
C ILE A 72 3.20 -9.66 -0.11
N TRP A 73 3.50 -9.71 -1.40
CA TRP A 73 4.84 -9.72 -1.94
C TRP A 73 5.33 -8.30 -2.17
N ASN A 74 6.56 -8.01 -1.73
CA ASN A 74 7.24 -6.77 -2.03
C ASN A 74 8.11 -6.94 -3.27
N ASN A 75 7.71 -6.32 -4.37
CA ASN A 75 8.43 -6.38 -5.64
C ASN A 75 9.75 -5.60 -5.62
N ASN A 76 9.89 -4.59 -4.73
CA ASN A 76 11.14 -3.85 -4.59
C ASN A 76 12.25 -4.70 -3.96
N SER A 77 11.92 -5.49 -2.93
CA SER A 77 12.89 -6.33 -2.21
C SER A 77 12.95 -7.77 -2.71
N GLY A 78 11.95 -8.22 -3.49
CA GLY A 78 11.84 -9.61 -3.93
C GLY A 78 11.59 -10.57 -2.77
N SER A 79 10.76 -10.17 -1.79
CA SER A 79 10.47 -10.96 -0.61
C SER A 79 9.02 -10.78 -0.14
N TRP A 80 8.51 -11.73 0.65
CA TRP A 80 7.23 -11.58 1.34
C TRP A 80 7.32 -10.46 2.38
N ALA A 81 6.48 -9.44 2.25
CA ALA A 81 6.27 -8.44 3.30
C ALA A 81 5.29 -8.98 4.36
N TYR A 82 4.32 -9.78 3.92
CA TYR A 82 3.41 -10.53 4.77
C TYR A 82 3.17 -11.91 4.14
N LEU A 83 3.08 -12.95 4.96
CA LEU A 83 2.70 -14.29 4.54
C LEU A 83 2.02 -15.02 5.70
N SER A 84 0.88 -15.62 5.43
CA SER A 84 0.12 -16.42 6.38
C SER A 84 -0.39 -17.70 5.73
N SER A 85 -0.36 -18.79 6.48
CA SER A 85 -0.83 -20.11 6.04
C SER A 85 -2.15 -20.47 6.68
N SER A 86 -2.96 -21.26 5.97
CA SER A 86 -4.18 -21.86 6.53
C SER A 86 -3.90 -22.63 7.85
N PRO A 87 -4.79 -22.59 8.85
CA PRO A 87 -6.01 -21.79 8.90
C PRO A 87 -5.72 -20.29 8.92
N ALA A 88 -6.37 -19.56 8.02
CA ALA A 88 -6.18 -18.14 7.82
C ALA A 88 -6.46 -17.39 9.13
N GLY A 89 -5.46 -16.66 9.60
CA GLY A 89 -5.59 -15.75 10.74
C GLY A 89 -6.30 -14.45 10.37
N ASN A 90 -6.01 -13.40 11.12
CA ASN A 90 -6.48 -12.06 10.79
C ASN A 90 -5.91 -11.61 9.43
N GLN A 91 -6.65 -10.72 8.78
CA GLN A 91 -6.24 -9.95 7.62
C GLN A 91 -4.77 -9.47 7.71
N GLY A 92 -4.04 -9.59 6.59
CA GLY A 92 -2.69 -9.03 6.45
C GLY A 92 -2.73 -7.55 6.09
N ASP A 93 -1.79 -6.78 6.63
CA ASP A 93 -1.64 -5.33 6.45
C ASP A 93 -0.16 -5.00 6.20
N VAL A 94 0.12 -4.30 5.10
CA VAL A 94 1.45 -3.78 4.79
C VAL A 94 1.32 -2.34 4.29
N TYR A 95 2.12 -1.45 4.86
CA TYR A 95 2.28 -0.07 4.41
C TYR A 95 2.71 -0.01 2.92
N ASP A 96 1.90 0.65 2.09
CA ASP A 96 2.08 0.82 0.64
C ASP A 96 2.40 2.29 0.28
N GLY A 97 3.30 2.90 1.05
CA GLY A 97 3.68 4.30 0.84
C GLY A 97 4.59 4.55 -0.36
N PRO A 98 5.11 5.79 -0.49
CA PRO A 98 5.90 6.20 -1.66
C PRO A 98 7.07 5.27 -1.98
N GLY A 99 7.12 4.78 -3.22
CA GLY A 99 8.18 3.90 -3.71
C GLY A 99 7.96 2.40 -3.44
N MET A 100 6.88 2.04 -2.76
CA MET A 100 6.47 0.65 -2.58
C MET A 100 5.78 0.12 -3.84
N SER A 101 6.08 -1.14 -4.17
CA SER A 101 5.41 -1.91 -5.21
C SER A 101 5.05 -3.25 -4.60
N LEU A 102 3.79 -3.37 -4.20
CA LEU A 102 3.27 -4.56 -3.52
C LEU A 102 2.35 -5.36 -4.44
N SER A 103 2.17 -6.64 -4.16
CA SER A 103 1.21 -7.51 -4.86
C SER A 103 0.68 -8.58 -3.92
N VAL A 104 -0.62 -8.83 -3.96
CA VAL A 104 -1.25 -9.89 -3.19
C VAL A 104 -1.11 -11.22 -3.92
N TYR A 105 -0.83 -12.29 -3.18
CA TYR A 105 -0.81 -13.64 -3.71
C TYR A 105 -1.71 -14.53 -2.88
N VAL A 106 -2.43 -15.41 -3.59
CA VAL A 106 -3.12 -16.56 -3.04
C VAL A 106 -2.55 -17.81 -3.68
N ILE A 107 -2.16 -18.78 -2.84
CA ILE A 107 -1.54 -20.02 -3.29
C ILE A 107 -2.32 -21.18 -2.68
N ASP A 108 -2.80 -22.11 -3.49
CA ASP A 108 -3.18 -23.44 -2.99
C ASP A 108 -1.93 -24.34 -3.06
N GLN A 109 -1.33 -24.63 -1.91
CA GLN A 109 -0.14 -25.48 -1.83
C GLN A 109 -0.46 -26.96 -2.08
N ALA A 110 -1.68 -27.42 -1.77
CA ALA A 110 -2.07 -28.80 -1.98
C ALA A 110 -2.20 -29.11 -3.47
N ASN A 111 -2.68 -28.13 -4.26
CA ASN A 111 -2.89 -28.27 -5.69
C ASN A 111 -1.80 -27.60 -6.56
N GLY A 112 -0.86 -26.87 -5.94
CA GLY A 112 0.23 -26.18 -6.64
C GLY A 112 -0.24 -25.00 -7.50
N VAL A 113 -1.35 -24.36 -7.14
CA VAL A 113 -1.97 -23.27 -7.91
C VAL A 113 -1.61 -21.92 -7.29
N TRP A 114 -1.24 -20.95 -8.13
CA TRP A 114 -0.75 -19.64 -7.71
C TRP A 114 -1.52 -18.56 -8.47
N SER A 115 -2.11 -17.62 -7.73
CA SER A 115 -2.77 -16.45 -8.31
C SER A 115 -2.16 -15.18 -7.74
N PRO A 116 -1.40 -14.41 -8.56
CA PRO A 116 -1.08 -13.03 -8.23
C PRO A 116 -2.28 -12.13 -8.50
N ALA A 117 -2.48 -11.15 -7.65
CA ALA A 117 -3.12 -9.90 -8.00
C ALA A 117 -2.23 -8.77 -7.49
N GLY A 118 -2.22 -7.66 -8.20
CA GLY A 118 -1.51 -6.48 -7.75
C GLY A 118 -2.26 -5.26 -8.22
N PRO A 119 -1.96 -4.07 -7.68
CA PRO A 119 -2.49 -2.84 -8.20
C PRO A 119 -2.09 -2.78 -9.67
N ALA A 120 -3.10 -2.75 -10.54
CA ALA A 120 -2.92 -2.30 -11.91
C ALA A 120 -2.52 -0.82 -11.83
N ASN A 121 -1.22 -0.57 -11.67
CA ASN A 121 -0.66 0.77 -11.85
C ASN A 121 -0.89 1.23 -13.29
#